data_AF-A0A6L3X1Q5-F1
#
_entry.id   AF-A0A6L3X1Q5-F1
#
_cell.length_a   1.000
_cell.length_b   1.000
_cell.length_c   1.000
_cell.angle_alpha   90.00
_cell.angle_beta   90.00
_cell.angle_gamma   90.00
#
_symmetry.space_group_name_H-M   'P 1'
#
loop_
_entity.id
_entity.type
_entity.pdbx_description
1 polymer ?
#
loop_
_entity_poly.entity_id
_entity_poly.type
_entity_poly.pdbx_seq_one_letter_code
_entity_poly.pdbx_strand_id
1 'polypeptide(L)'
;IITEQFFDMIWMGGAGATLSLVIAMLIFARSKNMREVARLGAGASVFNINEPILFGLPVIMNPIMLIPFNLVPLVLVTVQYAAMKIGAVAVTTGVFIPWTLPPVISGFI
;
A
#
# COMPACT_ATOMS: atom_id res chain seq x y z
N ILE A 1 2.98 19.14 -5.57
CA ILE A 1 2.27 18.35 -4.54
C ILE A 1 1.73 17.07 -5.18
N ILE A 2 0.85 17.17 -6.19
CA ILE A 2 0.38 16.00 -6.93
C ILE A 2 1.34 15.76 -8.11
N THR A 3 2.14 14.69 -8.04
CA THR A 3 3.04 14.19 -9.08
C THR A 3 2.89 12.67 -9.17
N GLU A 4 3.52 12.00 -10.14
CA GLU A 4 3.52 10.51 -10.19
C GLU A 4 4.02 9.89 -8.87
N GLN A 5 5.10 10.46 -8.32
CA GLN A 5 5.69 10.03 -7.05
C GLN A 5 4.76 10.22 -5.85
N PHE A 6 3.84 11.19 -5.92
CA PHE A 6 2.81 11.36 -4.90
C PHE A 6 1.90 10.13 -4.85
N PHE A 7 1.53 9.56 -6.00
CA PHE A 7 0.72 8.35 -6.06
C PHE A 7 1.53 7.11 -5.67
N ASP A 8 2.81 7.02 -6.06
CA ASP A 8 3.69 5.93 -5.68
C ASP A 8 3.91 5.84 -4.16
N MET A 9 3.96 6.98 -3.46
CA MET A 9 4.02 7.01 -2.00
C MET A 9 2.74 6.51 -1.32
N ILE A 10 1.59 6.59 -1.99
CA ILE A 10 0.28 6.19 -1.45
C ILE A 10 0.05 4.69 -1.66
N TRP A 11 0.53 4.16 -2.78
CA TRP A 11 0.40 2.75 -3.14
C TRP A 11 1.41 1.87 -2.40
N MET A 12 1.48 2.03 -1.07
CA MET A 12 2.34 1.28 -0.17
C MET A 12 1.98 -0.21 -0.16
N GLY A 13 2.77 -1.01 -0.85
CA GLY A 13 2.53 -2.43 -1.05
C GLY A 13 1.74 -2.78 -2.30
N GLY A 14 1.51 -1.81 -3.18
CA GLY A 14 0.70 -1.91 -4.40
C GLY A 14 -0.66 -1.23 -4.25
N ALA A 15 -1.61 -1.56 -5.13
CA ALA A 15 -2.94 -0.97 -5.11
C ALA A 15 -3.63 -1.23 -3.76
N GLY A 16 -4.23 -0.20 -3.16
CA GLY A 16 -5.01 -0.33 -1.92
C GLY A 16 -4.20 -0.28 -0.61
N ALA A 17 -2.90 0.01 -0.67
CA ALA A 17 -1.98 -0.08 0.47
C ALA A 17 -1.89 -1.52 1.05
N THR A 18 -1.78 -2.51 0.18
CA THR A 18 -1.82 -3.95 0.51
C THR A 18 -0.75 -4.41 1.50
N LEU A 19 0.36 -3.67 1.66
CA LEU A 19 1.36 -3.99 2.69
C LEU A 19 0.76 -3.91 4.10
N SER A 20 -0.08 -2.91 4.36
CA SER A 20 -0.77 -2.77 5.65
C SER A 20 -1.74 -3.94 5.91
N LEU A 21 -2.42 -4.40 4.87
CA LEU A 21 -3.30 -5.57 4.93
C LEU A 21 -2.51 -6.85 5.20
N VAL A 22 -1.35 -7.04 4.55
CA VAL A 22 -0.48 -8.19 4.80
C VAL A 22 0.04 -8.21 6.23
N ILE A 23 0.49 -7.07 6.75
CA ILE A 23 0.94 -6.95 8.14
C ILE A 23 -0.22 -7.29 9.09
N ALA A 24 -1.43 -6.76 8.83
CA ALA A 24 -2.61 -7.06 9.63
C ALA A 24 -2.95 -8.56 9.60
N MET A 25 -2.83 -9.22 8.45
CA MET A 25 -3.04 -10.67 8.35
C MET A 25 -1.98 -11.47 9.08
N LEU A 26 -0.70 -11.11 8.99
CA LEU A 26 0.36 -11.81 9.71
C LEU A 26 0.15 -11.78 11.23
N ILE A 27 -0.32 -10.64 11.75
CA ILE A 27 -0.54 -10.43 13.19
C ILE A 27 -1.87 -11.05 13.64
N PHE A 28 -2.99 -10.76 12.96
CA PHE A 28 -4.34 -11.05 13.45
C PHE A 28 -5.01 -12.26 12.78
N ALA A 29 -4.51 -12.80 11.66
CA ALA A 29 -5.16 -13.92 11.00
C ALA A 29 -5.06 -15.19 11.84
N ARG A 30 -6.22 -15.79 12.15
CA ARG A 30 -6.33 -17.08 12.83
C ARG A 30 -6.33 -18.28 11.88
N SER A 31 -6.74 -18.07 10.63
CA SER A 31 -6.79 -19.12 9.60
C SER A 31 -5.39 -19.42 9.05
N LYS A 32 -5.05 -20.71 8.94
CA LYS A 32 -3.78 -21.16 8.35
C LYS A 32 -3.65 -20.70 6.89
N ASN A 33 -4.73 -20.79 6.10
CA ASN A 33 -4.71 -20.37 4.70
C ASN A 33 -4.42 -18.87 4.55
N MET A 34 -5.02 -18.03 5.39
CA MET A 34 -4.77 -16.58 5.36
C MET A 34 -3.33 -16.23 5.76
N ARG A 35 -2.74 -16.95 6.72
CA ARG A 35 -1.33 -16.75 7.12
C ARG A 35 -0.36 -17.18 6.03
N GLU A 36 -0.63 -18.29 5.33
CA GLU A 36 0.21 -18.73 4.21
C GLU A 36 0.16 -17.74 3.04
N VAL A 37 -1.03 -17.26 2.67
CA VAL A 37 -1.17 -16.21 1.64
C VAL A 37 -0.43 -14.93 2.07
N ALA A 38 -0.57 -14.52 3.33
CA ALA A 38 0.13 -13.34 3.84
C ALA A 38 1.65 -13.53 3.86
N ARG A 39 2.17 -14.73 4.19
CA ARG A 39 3.61 -15.03 4.13
C ARG A 39 4.16 -15.00 2.72
N LEU A 40 3.46 -15.61 1.77
CA LEU A 40 3.85 -15.62 0.37
C LEU A 40 3.81 -14.21 -0.23
N GLY A 41 2.77 -13.44 0.08
CA GLY A 41 2.62 -12.08 -0.42
C GLY A 41 3.43 -11.02 0.32
N ALA A 42 3.97 -11.29 1.52
CA ALA A 42 4.78 -10.33 2.26
C ALA A 42 6.04 -9.92 1.50
N GLY A 43 6.75 -10.88 0.90
CA GLY A 43 7.93 -10.59 0.08
C GLY A 43 7.59 -9.69 -1.11
N ALA A 44 6.55 -10.04 -1.87
CA ALA A 44 6.08 -9.27 -3.02
C ALA A 44 5.58 -7.86 -2.61
N SER A 45 4.84 -7.77 -1.50
CA SER A 45 4.27 -6.51 -1.00
C SER A 45 5.34 -5.52 -0.54
N VAL A 46 6.53 -5.97 -0.13
CA VAL A 46 7.64 -5.04 0.19
C VAL A 46 8.11 -4.28 -1.05
N PHE A 47 7.99 -4.88 -2.23
CA PHE A 47 8.34 -4.29 -3.52
C PHE A 47 7.12 -3.74 -4.27
N ASN A 48 6.04 -3.44 -3.55
CA ASN A 48 4.78 -2.92 -4.09
C ASN A 48 4.06 -3.86 -5.09
N ILE A 49 4.40 -5.15 -5.11
CA ILE A 49 3.75 -6.18 -5.94
C ILE A 49 2.60 -6.80 -5.13
N ASN A 50 1.36 -6.71 -5.62
CA ASN A 50 0.16 -7.03 -4.84
C ASN A 50 -0.67 -8.19 -5.39
N GLU A 51 -0.34 -8.71 -6.57
CA GLU A 51 -1.03 -9.83 -7.23
C GLU A 51 -1.14 -11.08 -6.34
N PRO A 52 -0.10 -11.51 -5.59
CA PRO A 52 -0.22 -12.66 -4.70
C PRO A 52 -1.30 -12.50 -3.63
N ILE A 53 -1.58 -11.27 -3.20
CA ILE A 53 -2.60 -10.95 -2.20
C ILE A 53 -3.96 -10.75 -2.86
N LEU A 54 -4.01 -10.06 -4.00
CA LEU A 54 -5.25 -9.80 -4.74
C LEU A 54 -5.90 -11.05 -5.32
N PHE A 55 -5.10 -12.06 -5.66
CA PHE A 55 -5.57 -13.36 -6.13
C PHE A 55 -5.59 -14.41 -5.00
N GLY A 56 -4.64 -14.37 -4.06
CA GLY A 56 -4.57 -15.32 -2.95
C GLY A 56 -5.66 -15.11 -1.90
N LEU A 57 -6.08 -13.87 -1.70
CA LEU A 57 -7.37 -13.53 -1.13
C LEU A 57 -8.25 -13.05 -2.28
N PRO A 58 -9.51 -13.50 -2.40
CA PRO A 58 -10.41 -12.98 -3.43
C PRO A 58 -10.89 -11.56 -3.08
N VAL A 59 -9.97 -10.59 -2.97
CA VAL A 59 -10.24 -9.19 -2.61
C VAL A 59 -11.20 -8.56 -3.63
N ILE A 60 -10.98 -8.86 -4.91
CA ILE A 60 -11.80 -8.37 -6.02
C ILE A 60 -13.22 -8.95 -5.98
N MET A 61 -13.35 -10.24 -5.62
CA MET A 61 -14.66 -10.92 -5.59
C MET A 61 -15.37 -10.80 -4.23
N ASN A 62 -14.73 -10.22 -3.21
CA ASN A 62 -15.30 -10.06 -1.88
C ASN A 62 -15.69 -8.58 -1.62
N PRO A 63 -16.98 -8.23 -1.62
CA PRO A 63 -17.45 -6.86 -1.41
C PRO A 63 -17.00 -6.27 -0.06
N ILE A 64 -16.85 -7.10 0.97
CA ILE A 64 -16.42 -6.66 2.30
C ILE A 64 -14.96 -6.19 2.27
N MET A 65 -14.12 -6.83 1.46
CA MET A 65 -12.71 -6.46 1.28
C MET A 65 -12.53 -5.33 0.25
N LEU A 66 -13.46 -5.21 -0.70
CA LEU A 66 -13.45 -4.16 -1.71
C LEU A 66 -13.69 -2.76 -1.12
N ILE A 67 -14.51 -2.66 -0.07
CA ILE A 67 -14.75 -1.40 0.65
C ILE A 67 -13.45 -0.81 1.24
N PRO A 68 -12.72 -1.49 2.14
CA PRO A 68 -11.48 -0.96 2.70
C PRO A 68 -10.41 -0.77 1.63
N PHE A 69 -10.37 -1.63 0.62
CA PHE A 69 -9.42 -1.52 -0.49
C PHE A 69 -9.53 -0.19 -1.26
N ASN A 70 -10.73 0.37 -1.40
CA ASN A 70 -10.95 1.66 -2.06
C ASN A 70 -10.88 2.85 -1.09
N LEU A 71 -11.33 2.67 0.16
CA LEU A 71 -11.33 3.74 1.16
C LEU A 71 -9.92 4.09 1.65
N VAL A 72 -9.05 3.11 1.83
CA VAL A 72 -7.68 3.34 2.35
C VAL A 72 -6.88 4.28 1.45
N PRO A 73 -6.79 4.08 0.11
CA PRO A 73 -6.14 5.03 -0.78
C PRO A 73 -6.74 6.43 -0.69
N LEU A 74 -8.06 6.55 -0.61
CA LEU A 74 -8.73 7.84 -0.55
C LEU A 74 -8.37 8.61 0.73
N VAL A 75 -8.32 7.92 1.87
CA VAL A 75 -7.85 8.50 3.13
C VAL A 75 -6.37 8.90 3.04
N LEU A 76 -5.51 8.03 2.49
CA LEU A 76 -4.08 8.30 2.34
C LEU A 76 -3.81 9.52 1.44
N VAL A 77 -4.48 9.63 0.30
CA VAL A 77 -4.42 10.82 -0.58
C VAL A 77 -4.76 12.08 0.21
N THR A 78 -5.85 12.05 0.97
CA THR A 78 -6.36 13.22 1.69
C THR A 78 -5.39 13.64 2.80
N VAL A 79 -4.90 12.67 3.58
CA VAL A 79 -3.94 12.91 4.67
C VAL A 79 -2.60 13.40 4.13
N GLN A 80 -2.06 12.77 3.09
CA GLN A 80 -0.77 13.16 2.53
C GLN A 80 -0.82 14.54 1.88
N TYR A 81 -1.89 14.84 1.13
CA TYR A 81 -2.08 16.17 0.56
C TYR A 81 -2.15 17.24 1.65
N ALA A 82 -2.92 17.00 2.72
CA ALA A 82 -3.00 17.91 3.85
C ALA A 82 -1.63 18.09 4.54
N ALA A 83 -0.90 17.00 4.78
CA ALA A 83 0.41 17.00 5.42
C ALA A 83 1.47 17.77 4.62
N MET A 84 1.48 17.62 3.29
CA MET A 84 2.34 18.41 2.40
C MET A 84 1.93 19.89 2.36
N LYS A 85 0.63 20.19 2.39
CA LYS A 85 0.12 21.56 2.35
C LYS A 85 0.47 22.36 3.62
N ILE A 86 0.45 21.72 4.79
CA ILE A 86 0.83 22.36 6.07
C ILE A 86 2.35 22.38 6.31
N GLY A 87 3.15 21.82 5.41
CA GLY A 87 4.61 21.75 5.52
C GLY A 87 5.12 20.73 6.54
N ALA A 88 4.27 19.81 7.01
CA ALA A 88 4.68 18.72 7.91
C ALA A 88 5.48 17.63 7.19
N VAL A 89 5.25 17.47 5.88
CA VAL A 89 5.96 16.52 5.02
C VAL A 89 6.53 17.27 3.82
N ALA A 90 7.76 16.94 3.43
CA ALA A 90 8.40 17.53 2.26
C ALA A 90 7.58 17.23 0.99
N VAL A 91 7.50 18.22 0.10
CA VAL A 91 6.90 18.03 -1.22
C VAL A 91 7.83 17.17 -2.09
N THR A 92 7.22 16.38 -2.96
CA THR A 92 7.92 15.53 -3.94
C THR A 92 8.98 16.32 -4.72
N THR A 93 10.22 15.84 -4.72
CA THR A 93 11.41 16.48 -5.31
C THR A 93 11.44 16.45 -6.84
N GLY A 94 10.50 15.73 -7.48
CA GLY A 94 10.42 15.59 -8.94
C GLY A 94 11.42 14.57 -9.52
N VAL A 95 12.19 13.89 -8.66
CA VAL A 95 13.10 12.80 -9.05
C VAL A 95 12.28 11.58 -9.41
N PHE A 96 12.60 10.92 -10.52
CA PHE A 96 11.95 9.65 -10.89
C PHE A 96 12.46 8.53 -9.98
N ILE A 97 11.56 7.99 -9.16
CA ILE A 97 11.85 6.86 -8.28
C ILE A 97 11.04 5.67 -8.80
N PRO A 98 11.65 4.49 -8.99
CA PRO A 98 10.90 3.30 -9.38
C PRO A 98 9.84 2.95 -8.32
N TRP A 99 8.60 2.72 -8.75
CA TRP A 99 7.49 2.34 -7.86
C TRP A 99 7.73 1.00 -7.13
N THR A 100 8.65 0.15 -7.58
CA THR A 100 9.02 -1.10 -6.90
C THR A 100 9.92 -0.89 -5.69
N LEU A 101 10.39 0.34 -5.45
CA LEU A 101 11.26 0.64 -4.33
C LEU A 101 10.49 0.53 -3.00
N PRO A 102 11.07 -0.10 -1.96
CA PRO A 102 10.39 -0.26 -0.69
C PRO A 102 9.86 1.07 -0.13
N PRO A 103 8.61 1.12 0.39
CA PRO A 103 7.93 2.37 0.74
C PRO A 103 8.71 3.28 1.70
N VAL A 104 9.50 2.71 2.61
CA VAL A 104 10.32 3.46 3.57
C VAL A 104 11.49 4.15 2.89
N ILE A 105 12.13 3.47 1.93
CA ILE A 105 13.25 4.03 1.17
C ILE A 105 12.69 5.07 0.21
N SER A 106 11.64 4.73 -0.55
CA SER A 106 10.96 5.64 -1.48
C SER A 106 10.50 6.94 -0.80
N GLY A 107 10.05 6.86 0.46
CA GLY A 107 9.63 8.04 1.21
C GLY A 107 10.75 8.97 1.69
N PHE A 108 12.00 8.52 1.70
CA PHE A 108 13.14 9.26 2.22
C PHE A 108 13.88 10.07 1.14
N ILE A 109 13.84 9.61 -0.12
CA ILE A 109 14.51 10.19 -1.30
C ILE A 109 13.56 11.08 -2.09
#